data_AF-A0A7Y6NK51-F1
#
_entry.id   AF-A0A7Y6NK51-F1
#
_cell.length_a   1.000
_cell.length_b   1.000
_cell.length_c   1.000
_cell.angle_alpha   90.00
_cell.angle_beta   90.00
_cell.angle_gamma   90.00
#
_symmetry.space_group_name_H-M   'P 1'
#
loop_
_entity.id
_entity.type
_entity.pdbx_description
1 polymer ?
#
loop_
_entity_poly.entity_id
_entity_poly.type
_entity_poly.pdbx_seq_one_letter_code
_entity_poly.pdbx_strand_id
1 'polypeptide(L)'
;MTARRALLGAALAAAGLAAAGCGFQLKRPPELRFRTIQLTGFPVRSPLAAELKAAIDATPTTQVVESAGQAQVVLHALADERERSVIATSAAAQVREIQLRARLRFRLSTPDGRELIPDAEIVLRRDMSYVEAAALAKEREEELLFRAMQTDIVSQVLRRLAAVSAP
;
A
#
# COMPACT_ATOMS: atom_id res chain seq x y z
N MET A 1 14.28 -50.25 33.93
CA MET A 1 14.90 -48.95 33.56
C MET A 1 14.76 -48.58 32.08
N THR A 2 14.27 -49.47 31.21
CA THR A 2 14.10 -49.26 29.75
C THR A 2 12.85 -48.45 29.38
N ALA A 3 11.72 -48.66 30.05
CA ALA A 3 10.45 -47.97 29.75
C ALA A 3 10.46 -46.45 30.02
N ARG A 4 11.14 -46.00 31.08
CA ARG A 4 11.27 -44.56 31.41
C ARG A 4 12.12 -43.81 30.38
N ARG A 5 13.16 -44.45 29.83
CA ARG A 5 14.00 -43.88 28.77
C ARG A 5 13.25 -43.77 27.44
N ALA A 6 12.39 -44.74 27.13
CA ALA A 6 11.53 -44.69 25.95
C ALA A 6 10.49 -43.55 26.01
N LEU A 7 9.89 -43.33 27.19
CA LEU A 7 8.93 -42.23 27.41
C LEU A 7 9.59 -40.83 27.31
N LEU A 8 10.81 -40.68 27.82
CA LEU A 8 11.60 -39.45 27.66
C LEU A 8 11.99 -39.20 26.20
N GLY A 9 12.36 -40.24 25.45
CA GLY A 9 12.65 -40.13 24.02
C GLY A 9 11.42 -39.71 23.19
N ALA A 10 10.24 -40.26 23.51
CA ALA A 10 9.00 -39.90 22.84
C ALA A 10 8.55 -38.45 23.14
N ALA A 11 8.75 -37.97 24.37
CA ALA A 11 8.43 -36.60 24.75
C ALA A 11 9.35 -35.57 24.06
N LEU A 12 10.65 -35.86 23.92
CA LEU A 12 11.56 -35.02 23.16
C LEU A 12 11.26 -35.02 21.65
N ALA A 13 10.85 -36.16 21.09
CA ALA A 13 10.44 -36.22 19.68
C ALA A 13 9.15 -35.44 19.41
N ALA A 14 8.15 -35.51 20.30
CA ALA A 14 6.90 -34.76 20.18
C ALA A 14 7.13 -33.23 20.33
N ALA A 15 8.03 -32.81 21.22
CA ALA A 15 8.44 -31.41 21.34
C ALA A 15 9.19 -30.90 20.09
N GLY A 16 9.96 -31.78 19.42
CA GLY A 16 10.64 -31.47 18.16
C GLY A 16 9.68 -31.23 16.98
N LEU A 17 8.58 -31.99 16.89
CA LEU A 17 7.54 -31.76 15.86
C LEU A 17 6.69 -30.52 16.16
N ALA A 18 6.44 -30.19 17.43
CA ALA A 18 5.77 -28.95 17.82
C ALA A 18 6.65 -27.70 17.60
N ALA A 19 7.97 -27.87 17.49
CA ALA A 19 8.92 -26.81 17.13
C ALA A 19 9.04 -26.57 15.62
N ALA A 20 8.31 -27.33 14.78
CA ALA A 20 8.26 -27.11 13.34
C ALA A 20 7.40 -25.89 12.97
N GLY A 21 7.91 -24.70 13.28
CA GLY A 21 7.59 -23.44 12.62
C GLY A 21 6.35 -22.70 13.13
N CYS A 22 6.49 -21.40 13.37
CA CYS A 22 5.41 -20.48 13.79
C CYS A 22 4.31 -20.25 12.73
N GLY A 23 4.10 -21.18 11.78
CA GLY A 23 3.08 -21.08 10.73
C GLY A 23 3.33 -19.98 9.69
N PHE A 24 4.51 -19.35 9.67
CA PHE A 24 4.85 -18.36 8.64
C PHE A 24 4.94 -19.02 7.27
N GLN A 25 4.17 -18.48 6.33
CA GLN A 25 4.23 -18.84 4.92
C GLN A 25 4.81 -17.68 4.13
N LEU A 26 5.49 -18.00 3.02
CA LEU A 26 5.97 -16.97 2.09
C LEU A 26 4.78 -16.11 1.64
N LYS A 27 4.97 -14.79 1.71
CA LYS A 27 3.99 -13.82 1.24
C LYS A 27 3.73 -14.07 -0.25
N ARG A 28 2.52 -14.50 -0.57
CA ARG A 28 2.07 -14.63 -1.96
C ARG A 28 1.68 -13.25 -2.49
N PRO A 29 1.88 -12.98 -3.79
CA PRO A 29 1.30 -11.80 -4.42
C PRO A 29 -0.22 -11.75 -4.16
N PRO A 30 -0.80 -10.56 -3.96
CA PRO A 30 -2.25 -10.44 -3.85
C PRO A 30 -2.92 -10.96 -5.13
N GLU A 31 -3.81 -11.93 -5.00
CA GLU A 31 -4.64 -12.38 -6.11
C GLU A 31 -5.91 -11.53 -6.16
N LEU A 32 -6.10 -10.83 -7.27
CA LEU A 32 -7.29 -10.01 -7.50
C LEU A 32 -8.37 -10.88 -8.16
N ARG A 33 -9.60 -10.82 -7.63
CA ARG A 33 -10.72 -11.68 -8.05
C ARG A 33 -11.51 -11.15 -9.26
N PHE A 34 -10.87 -10.33 -10.09
CA PHE A 34 -11.43 -9.74 -11.31
C PHE A 34 -10.32 -9.59 -12.36
N ARG A 35 -10.68 -9.64 -13.65
CA ARG A 35 -9.69 -9.66 -14.76
C ARG A 35 -9.32 -8.28 -15.28
N THR A 36 -10.22 -7.32 -15.22
CA THR A 36 -9.99 -5.99 -15.77
C THR A 36 -10.46 -4.92 -14.81
N ILE A 37 -9.65 -3.88 -14.65
CA ILE A 37 -9.95 -2.73 -13.82
C ILE A 37 -9.66 -1.44 -14.59
N GLN A 38 -10.54 -0.46 -14.48
CA GLN A 38 -10.27 0.90 -14.94
C GLN A 38 -9.85 1.76 -13.76
N LEU A 39 -8.86 2.63 -13.96
CA LEU A 39 -8.49 3.68 -13.02
C LEU A 39 -9.02 5.02 -13.54
N THR A 40 -9.82 5.72 -12.75
CA THR A 40 -10.40 7.02 -13.13
C THR A 40 -10.32 8.02 -11.98
N GLY A 41 -10.46 9.33 -12.27
CA GLY A 41 -10.46 10.40 -11.26
C GLY A 41 -9.09 10.84 -10.76
N PHE A 42 -8.00 10.22 -11.21
CA PHE A 42 -6.65 10.67 -10.89
C PHE A 42 -6.25 11.94 -11.67
N PRO A 43 -5.41 12.81 -11.09
CA PRO A 43 -4.80 13.93 -11.81
C PRO A 43 -4.04 13.48 -13.06
N VAL A 44 -3.97 14.37 -14.06
CA VAL A 44 -3.19 14.13 -15.28
C VAL A 44 -1.72 13.89 -14.91
N ARG A 45 -1.16 12.75 -15.36
CA ARG A 45 0.20 12.29 -15.02
C ARG A 45 0.43 12.06 -13.52
N SER A 46 -0.59 11.59 -12.78
CA SER A 46 -0.42 11.14 -11.40
C SER A 46 0.66 10.05 -11.30
N PRO A 47 1.73 10.27 -10.51
CA PRO A 47 2.71 9.22 -10.23
C PRO A 47 2.08 8.02 -9.52
N LEU A 48 1.14 8.29 -8.60
CA LEU A 48 0.42 7.26 -7.85
C LEU A 48 -0.41 6.37 -8.77
N ALA A 49 -1.11 6.95 -9.75
CA ALA A 49 -1.87 6.20 -10.74
C ALA A 49 -0.96 5.33 -11.62
N ALA A 50 0.19 5.87 -12.05
CA ALA A 50 1.16 5.14 -12.85
C ALA A 50 1.76 3.95 -12.09
N GLU A 51 2.14 4.14 -10.82
CA GLU A 51 2.65 3.06 -9.98
C GLU A 51 1.56 2.03 -9.64
N LEU A 52 0.34 2.48 -9.33
CA LEU A 52 -0.78 1.57 -9.09
C LEU A 52 -1.09 0.72 -10.33
N LYS A 53 -1.09 1.32 -11.52
CA LYS A 53 -1.24 0.60 -12.78
C LYS A 53 -0.15 -0.45 -12.96
N ALA A 54 1.11 -0.07 -12.80
CA ALA A 54 2.24 -0.99 -12.91
C ALA A 54 2.15 -2.15 -11.91
N ALA A 55 1.72 -1.87 -10.67
CA ALA A 55 1.58 -2.88 -9.64
C ALA A 55 0.39 -3.82 -9.87
N ILE A 56 -0.71 -3.34 -10.47
CA ILE A 56 -1.84 -4.18 -10.92
C ILE A 56 -1.43 -5.04 -12.11
N ASP A 57 -0.79 -4.45 -13.13
CA ASP A 57 -0.36 -5.17 -14.33
C ASP A 57 0.73 -6.22 -14.03
N ALA A 58 1.44 -6.08 -12.90
CA ALA A 58 2.35 -7.10 -12.38
C ALA A 58 1.64 -8.30 -11.74
N THR A 59 0.34 -8.22 -11.48
CA THR A 59 -0.46 -9.37 -11.02
C THR A 59 -0.78 -10.29 -12.20
N PRO A 60 -0.81 -11.62 -12.01
CA PRO A 60 -1.00 -12.55 -13.11
C PRO A 60 -2.43 -12.56 -13.68
N THR A 61 -3.42 -12.07 -12.94
CA THR A 61 -4.84 -12.25 -13.25
C THR A 61 -5.55 -10.99 -13.74
N THR A 62 -4.96 -9.81 -13.54
CA THR A 62 -5.67 -8.53 -13.70
C THR A 62 -4.87 -7.56 -14.56
N GLN A 63 -5.58 -6.88 -15.46
CA GLN A 63 -5.02 -5.84 -16.32
C GLN A 63 -5.78 -4.53 -16.16
N VAL A 64 -5.05 -3.42 -16.24
CA VAL A 64 -5.67 -2.10 -16.30
C VAL A 64 -6.13 -1.79 -17.72
N VAL A 65 -7.41 -1.44 -17.87
CA VAL A 65 -8.04 -1.06 -19.14
C VAL A 65 -8.40 0.42 -19.16
N GLU A 66 -8.47 1.00 -20.35
CA GLU A 66 -8.68 2.45 -20.53
C GLU A 66 -10.16 2.85 -20.45
N SER A 67 -11.09 1.93 -20.75
CA SER A 67 -12.53 2.21 -20.85
C SER A 67 -13.37 1.41 -19.85
N ALA A 68 -14.43 2.05 -19.33
CA ALA A 68 -15.36 1.40 -18.40
C ALA A 68 -16.06 0.18 -19.02
N GLY A 69 -16.35 0.21 -20.33
CA GLY A 69 -17.00 -0.91 -21.03
C GLY A 69 -16.14 -2.17 -21.15
N GLN A 70 -14.84 -2.07 -20.89
CA GLN A 70 -13.91 -3.21 -20.87
C GLN A 70 -13.55 -3.65 -19.44
N ALA A 71 -13.98 -2.90 -18.43
CA ALA A 71 -13.62 -3.09 -17.04
C ALA A 71 -14.66 -3.95 -16.32
N GLN A 72 -14.22 -4.88 -15.47
CA GLN A 72 -15.12 -5.57 -14.53
C GLN A 72 -15.36 -4.73 -13.27
N VAL A 73 -14.38 -3.90 -12.92
CA VAL A 73 -14.44 -2.97 -11.80
C VAL A 73 -13.80 -1.63 -12.17
N VAL A 74 -14.26 -0.55 -11.54
CA VAL A 74 -13.76 0.82 -11.75
C VAL A 74 -13.32 1.37 -10.41
N LEU A 75 -12.04 1.70 -10.30
CA LEU A 75 -11.50 2.45 -9.16
C LEU A 75 -11.60 3.94 -9.46
N HIS A 76 -12.36 4.64 -8.63
CA HIS A 76 -12.52 6.08 -8.71
C HIS A 76 -11.64 6.74 -7.67
N ALA A 77 -10.60 7.45 -8.10
CA ALA A 77 -9.86 8.36 -7.24
C ALA A 77 -10.75 9.59 -6.98
N LEU A 78 -11.06 9.83 -5.72
CA LEU A 78 -11.82 10.98 -5.24
C LEU A 78 -10.90 12.10 -4.76
N ALA A 79 -9.67 11.75 -4.37
CA ALA A 79 -8.57 12.67 -4.09
C ALA A 79 -7.23 11.91 -4.24
N ASP A 80 -6.24 12.54 -4.88
CA ASP A 80 -4.85 12.07 -4.95
C ASP A 80 -3.97 13.30 -4.75
N GLU A 81 -3.39 13.41 -3.56
CA GLU A 81 -2.78 14.64 -3.10
C GLU A 81 -1.46 14.42 -2.37
N ARG A 82 -0.57 15.39 -2.57
CA ARG A 82 0.72 15.50 -1.89
C ARG A 82 0.81 16.89 -1.29
N GLU A 83 1.05 16.95 0.01
CA GLU A 83 1.06 18.18 0.76
C GLU A 83 2.32 18.30 1.60
N ARG A 84 2.77 19.54 1.77
CA ARG A 84 3.91 19.93 2.59
C ARG A 84 3.46 21.03 3.53
N SER A 85 3.74 20.87 4.82
CA SER A 85 3.40 21.87 5.84
C SER A 85 4.55 22.06 6.83
N VAL A 86 4.70 23.27 7.37
CA VAL A 86 5.69 23.56 8.41
C VAL A 86 5.09 23.19 9.77
N ILE A 87 5.81 22.40 10.56
CA ILE A 87 5.36 21.97 11.89
C ILE A 87 6.24 22.48 13.03
N ALA A 88 7.47 22.93 12.74
CA ALA A 88 8.34 23.56 13.74
C ALA A 88 9.22 24.68 13.15
N THR A 89 9.39 25.74 13.94
CA THR A 89 10.26 26.89 13.65
C THR A 89 11.20 27.19 14.82
N SER A 90 12.33 27.84 14.55
CA SER A 90 13.25 28.33 15.58
C SER A 90 12.74 29.63 16.23
N ALA A 91 13.39 30.09 17.31
CA ALA A 91 13.11 31.39 17.93
C ALA A 91 13.28 32.58 16.96
N ALA A 92 14.08 32.41 15.90
CA ALA A 92 14.25 33.39 14.83
C ALA A 92 13.29 33.15 13.64
N ALA A 93 12.21 32.39 13.84
CA ALA A 93 11.20 32.03 12.83
C ALA A 93 11.71 31.22 11.62
N GLN A 94 12.86 30.54 11.74
CA GLN A 94 13.38 29.70 10.66
C GLN A 94 12.71 28.32 10.68
N VAL A 95 12.28 27.81 9.52
CA VAL A 95 11.68 26.46 9.39
C VAL A 95 12.69 25.39 9.78
N ARG A 96 12.34 24.53 10.75
CA ARG A 96 13.20 23.43 11.24
C ARG A 96 12.63 22.06 10.96
N GLU A 97 11.31 21.92 10.95
CA GLU A 97 10.65 20.66 10.61
C GLU A 97 9.46 20.93 9.69
N ILE A 98 9.33 20.05 8.72
CA ILE A 98 8.18 19.99 7.83
C ILE A 98 7.52 18.62 7.95
N GLN A 99 6.22 18.59 7.77
CA GLN A 99 5.44 17.37 7.59
C GLN A 99 5.05 17.24 6.14
N LEU A 100 5.38 16.08 5.57
CA LEU A 100 4.94 15.62 4.27
C LEU A 100 3.73 14.72 4.46
N ARG A 101 2.69 14.93 3.66
CA ARG A 101 1.46 14.13 3.66
C ARG A 101 1.14 13.65 2.26
N ALA A 102 0.92 12.35 2.11
CA ALA A 102 0.38 11.75 0.89
C ALA A 102 -1.01 11.17 1.20
N ARG A 103 -1.99 11.48 0.35
CA ARG A 103 -3.39 11.11 0.55
C ARG A 103 -3.98 10.52 -0.72
N LEU A 104 -4.64 9.38 -0.58
CA LEU A 104 -5.55 8.83 -1.58
C LEU A 104 -6.92 8.59 -0.94
N ARG A 105 -7.94 9.26 -1.47
CA ARG A 105 -9.34 8.92 -1.21
C ARG A 105 -9.89 8.27 -2.46
N PHE A 106 -10.52 7.10 -2.32
CA PHE A 106 -11.00 6.34 -3.47
C PHE A 106 -12.23 5.50 -3.10
N ARG A 107 -12.93 5.03 -4.13
CA ARG A 107 -13.98 4.02 -4.02
C ARG A 107 -13.85 3.02 -5.17
N LEU A 108 -14.46 1.85 -5.04
CA LEU A 108 -14.49 0.81 -6.08
C LEU A 108 -15.93 0.44 -6.39
N SER A 109 -16.28 0.40 -7.67
CA SER A 109 -17.61 -0.04 -8.12
C SER A 109 -17.52 -0.98 -9.32
N THR A 110 -18.61 -1.67 -9.64
CA THR A 110 -18.81 -2.23 -10.98
C THR A 110 -19.14 -1.11 -11.99
N PRO A 111 -19.05 -1.37 -13.32
CA PRO A 111 -19.54 -0.44 -14.33
C PRO A 111 -21.01 -0.06 -14.18
N ASP A 112 -21.84 -1.00 -13.69
CA ASP A 112 -23.27 -0.78 -13.42
C ASP A 112 -23.54 0.03 -12.13
N GLY A 113 -22.49 0.49 -11.44
CA GLY A 113 -22.60 1.35 -10.27
C GLY A 113 -22.78 0.63 -8.94
N ARG A 114 -22.74 -0.70 -8.90
CA ARG A 114 -22.74 -1.45 -7.62
C ARG A 114 -21.43 -1.21 -6.89
N GLU A 115 -21.53 -0.72 -5.67
CA GLU A 115 -20.38 -0.44 -4.82
C GLU A 115 -19.74 -1.73 -4.29
N LEU A 116 -18.41 -1.83 -4.40
CA LEU A 116 -17.59 -2.94 -3.91
C LEU A 116 -16.68 -2.52 -2.76
N ILE A 117 -16.16 -1.30 -2.82
CA ILE A 117 -15.47 -0.63 -1.72
C ILE A 117 -16.11 0.76 -1.59
N PRO A 118 -16.71 1.09 -0.42
CA PRO A 118 -17.22 2.44 -0.18
C PRO A 118 -16.10 3.46 -0.17
N ASP A 119 -16.45 4.74 -0.08
CA ASP A 119 -15.49 5.83 0.07
C ASP A 119 -14.50 5.53 1.20
N ALA A 120 -13.25 5.31 0.81
CA ALA A 120 -12.18 4.90 1.69
C ALA A 120 -10.98 5.83 1.53
N GLU A 121 -10.28 6.09 2.64
CA GLU A 121 -9.12 6.97 2.66
C GLU A 121 -7.87 6.23 3.15
N ILE A 122 -6.73 6.61 2.58
CA ILE A 122 -5.39 6.26 3.06
C ILE A 122 -4.59 7.56 3.13
N VAL A 123 -4.07 7.86 4.31
CA VAL A 123 -3.21 9.03 4.55
C VAL A 123 -1.93 8.58 5.20
N LEU A 124 -0.80 8.93 4.60
CA LEU A 124 0.53 8.71 5.17
C LEU A 124 1.19 10.05 5.47
N ARG A 125 1.95 10.09 6.56
CA ARG A 125 2.69 11.26 7.02
C ARG A 125 4.15 10.91 7.30
N ARG A 126 5.05 11.82 6.96
CA ARG A 126 6.48 11.73 7.28
C ARG A 126 6.97 13.11 7.70
N ASP A 127 7.65 13.17 8.84
CA ASP A 127 8.29 14.37 9.29
C ASP A 127 9.73 14.39 8.78
N MET A 128 10.21 15.56 8.37
CA MET A 128 11.54 15.75 7.81
C MET A 128 12.17 17.00 8.41
N SER A 129 13.41 16.87 8.86
CA SER A 129 14.20 18.02 9.29
C SER A 129 14.52 18.91 8.09
N TYR A 130 14.52 20.22 8.30
CA TYR A 130 14.76 21.21 7.25
C TYR A 130 15.89 22.16 7.62
N VAL A 131 16.84 22.33 6.69
CA VAL A 131 17.90 23.33 6.77
C VAL A 131 18.09 23.95 5.40
N GLU A 132 17.92 25.26 5.34
CA GLU A 132 17.94 26.04 4.09
C GLU A 132 19.30 25.95 3.38
N ALA A 133 20.40 25.91 4.13
CA ALA A 133 21.74 25.73 3.59
C ALA A 133 21.92 24.43 2.78
N ALA A 134 21.05 23.44 2.97
CA ALA A 134 21.05 22.18 2.22
C ALA A 134 19.77 21.98 1.39
N ALA A 135 19.13 23.07 0.93
CA ALA A 135 17.83 23.04 0.26
C ALA A 135 17.72 21.98 -0.86
N LEU A 136 18.71 21.90 -1.76
CA LEU A 136 18.71 20.93 -2.86
C LEU A 136 18.76 19.47 -2.37
N ALA A 137 19.52 19.21 -1.30
CA ALA A 137 19.57 17.88 -0.71
C ALA A 137 18.23 17.54 -0.04
N LYS A 138 17.61 18.52 0.62
CA LYS A 138 16.29 18.37 1.25
C LYS A 138 15.15 18.18 0.26
N GLU A 139 15.23 18.78 -0.93
CA GLU A 139 14.29 18.52 -2.03
C GLU A 139 14.36 17.07 -2.51
N ARG A 140 15.57 16.53 -2.68
CA ARG A 140 15.76 15.11 -3.05
C ARG A 140 15.27 14.16 -1.96
N GLU A 141 15.54 14.49 -0.69
CA GLU A 141 15.02 13.73 0.46
C GLU A 141 13.49 13.73 0.47
N GLU A 142 12.87 14.89 0.28
CA GLU A 142 11.41 15.05 0.20
C GLU A 142 10.81 14.20 -0.93
N GLU A 143 11.39 14.21 -2.13
CA GLU A 143 10.94 13.35 -3.23
C GLU A 143 11.05 11.85 -2.91
N LEU A 144 12.14 11.43 -2.26
CA LEU A 144 12.33 10.03 -1.87
C LEU A 144 11.28 9.61 -0.82
N LEU A 145 10.98 10.49 0.15
CA LEU A 145 9.94 10.26 1.15
C LEU A 145 8.56 10.17 0.49
N PHE A 146 8.24 11.05 -0.46
CA PHE A 146 6.99 10.97 -1.21
C PHE A 146 6.87 9.68 -2.01
N ARG A 147 7.91 9.27 -2.74
CA ARG A 147 7.92 8.00 -3.48
C ARG A 147 7.71 6.81 -2.54
N ALA A 148 8.38 6.79 -1.38
CA ALA A 148 8.20 5.73 -0.40
C ALA A 148 6.76 5.66 0.17
N MET A 149 6.17 6.81 0.49
CA MET A 149 4.76 6.87 0.92
C MET A 149 3.82 6.40 -0.19
N GLN A 150 4.07 6.80 -1.44
CA GLN A 150 3.29 6.39 -2.60
C GLN A 150 3.27 4.85 -2.75
N THR A 151 4.43 4.20 -2.68
CA THR A 151 4.54 2.73 -2.75
C THR A 151 3.76 2.02 -1.63
N ASP A 152 3.74 2.59 -0.42
CA ASP A 152 2.96 2.05 0.69
C ASP A 152 1.44 2.22 0.46
N ILE A 153 1.00 3.39 -0.05
CA ILE A 153 -0.40 3.60 -0.46
C ILE A 153 -0.80 2.57 -1.52
N VAL A 154 -0.02 2.38 -2.58
CA VAL A 154 -0.28 1.37 -3.62
C VAL A 154 -0.42 -0.02 -3.00
N SER A 155 0.50 -0.39 -2.12
CA SER A 155 0.47 -1.67 -1.42
C SER A 155 -0.78 -1.85 -0.56
N GLN A 156 -1.27 -0.78 0.08
CA GLN A 156 -2.50 -0.79 0.87
C GLN A 156 -3.75 -0.89 -0.01
N VAL A 157 -3.79 -0.17 -1.13
CA VAL A 157 -4.87 -0.26 -2.12
C VAL A 157 -4.96 -1.68 -2.66
N LEU A 158 -3.85 -2.28 -3.10
CA LEU A 158 -3.84 -3.65 -3.60
C LEU A 158 -4.37 -4.67 -2.59
N ARG A 159 -4.05 -4.51 -1.30
CA ARG A 159 -4.63 -5.38 -0.25
C ARG A 159 -6.14 -5.22 -0.13
N ARG A 160 -6.65 -3.99 -0.22
CA ARG A 160 -8.09 -3.72 -0.19
C ARG A 160 -8.78 -4.29 -1.43
N LEU A 161 -8.17 -4.16 -2.61
CA LEU A 161 -8.66 -4.75 -3.86
C LEU A 161 -8.71 -6.29 -3.79
N ALA A 162 -7.69 -6.93 -3.22
CA ALA A 162 -7.65 -8.39 -3.08
C ALA A 162 -8.68 -8.95 -2.08
N ALA A 163 -9.17 -8.12 -1.15
CA ALA A 163 -10.20 -8.50 -0.19
C ALA A 163 -11.63 -8.47 -0.78
N VAL A 164 -11.81 -7.87 -1.96
CA VAL A 164 -13.11 -7.79 -2.64
C VAL A 164 -13.50 -9.17 -3.17
N SER A 165 -14.75 -9.57 -2.89
CA SER A 165 -15.34 -10.77 -3.50
C SER A 165 -15.49 -10.58 -5.00
N ALA A 166 -15.45 -11.67 -5.77
CA ALA A 166 -15.65 -11.60 -7.22
C ALA A 166 -16.92 -10.79 -7.55
N PRO A 167 -16.84 -9.78 -8.44
CA PRO A 167 -18.00 -9.00 -8.87
C PRO A 167 -18.99 -9.88 -9.66
#